data_AF-A0A1Y3RCZ9-F1
#
_entry.id   AF-A0A1Y3RCZ9-F1
#
_cell.length_a   1.000
_cell.length_b   1.000
_cell.length_c   1.000
_cell.angle_alpha   90.00
_cell.angle_beta   90.00
_cell.angle_gamma   90.00
#
_symmetry.space_group_name_H-M   'P 1'
#
loop_
_entity.id
_entity.type
_entity.pdbx_description
1 polymer ?
#
loop_
_entity_poly.entity_id
_entity_poly.type
_entity_poly.pdbx_seq_one_letter_code
_entity_poly.pdbx_strand_id
1 'polypeptide(L)'
;MGEFESQVTEQEIDEGTAGQESVVDSQEEDVTETNQDPGEGGNADPASQRQEGGQSHQDNAAARAARIRAEQETTERLQRQYDQQVAGMGIINPYTGKPFSSFKDFLAYGERFKADKLAEEAKRKGTTVEKLQEEQENQSWITQKRREEAVQKQAMAAINARNDFVRQDLDRFVKKYPDVDPGKLESNPKFRKFAKNRLYKESLCDLYEDFVELVSDAERSAVEKAARKSGRGTGGGQSGGGDGLTPAQRAELEEWNRDNPSMKMTAKEFLSM
;
A
#
# COMPACT_ATOMS: atom_id res chain seq x y z
N MET A 1 -64.67 20.95 0.85
CA MET A 1 -65.28 19.63 0.59
C MET A 1 -64.27 18.80 -0.16
N GLY A 2 -63.95 17.60 0.33
CA GLY A 2 -63.30 16.54 -0.45
C GLY A 2 -61.82 16.35 -0.19
N GLU A 3 -61.50 15.76 0.97
CA GLU A 3 -60.27 15.02 1.22
C GLU A 3 -60.16 13.84 0.23
N PHE A 4 -58.96 13.56 -0.27
CA PHE A 4 -58.57 12.21 -0.69
C PHE A 4 -57.08 12.03 -0.40
N GLU A 5 -56.82 11.43 0.75
CA GLU A 5 -55.59 10.73 1.08
C GLU A 5 -55.42 9.53 0.13
N SER A 6 -54.18 9.28 -0.31
CA SER A 6 -53.67 7.93 -0.57
C SER A 6 -52.14 8.03 -0.65
N GLN A 7 -51.44 7.88 0.48
CA GLN A 7 -50.72 6.65 0.84
C GLN A 7 -49.90 6.08 -0.31
N VAL A 8 -48.62 6.49 -0.39
CA VAL A 8 -47.57 5.66 -0.98
C VAL A 8 -46.75 5.15 0.19
N THR A 9 -47.04 3.92 0.57
CA THR A 9 -46.31 3.11 1.53
C THR A 9 -44.91 2.84 1.01
N GLU A 10 -43.92 3.22 1.82
CA GLU A 10 -42.57 2.67 1.81
C GLU A 10 -42.66 1.15 1.96
N GLN A 11 -42.01 0.41 1.05
CA GLN A 11 -41.74 -1.00 1.25
C GLN A 11 -40.26 -1.22 1.00
N GLU A 12 -39.55 -1.38 2.11
CA GLU A 12 -38.23 -1.98 2.19
C GLU A 12 -38.23 -3.34 1.49
N ILE A 13 -37.18 -3.61 0.72
CA ILE A 13 -36.71 -4.97 0.49
C ILE A 13 -35.21 -4.93 0.79
N ASP A 14 -34.87 -5.54 1.92
CA ASP A 14 -33.52 -5.73 2.46
C ASP A 14 -33.03 -7.16 2.18
N GLU A 15 -31.70 -7.31 2.16
CA GLU A 15 -30.87 -8.53 2.16
C GLU A 15 -31.04 -9.53 0.99
N GLY A 16 -30.00 -10.13 0.39
CA GLY A 16 -28.59 -10.31 0.71
C GLY A 16 -28.14 -11.63 0.05
N THR A 17 -26.99 -11.65 -0.64
CA THR A 17 -26.10 -12.81 -0.97
C THR A 17 -25.02 -12.27 -1.93
N ALA A 18 -23.89 -11.80 -1.42
CA ALA A 18 -22.67 -12.58 -1.19
C ALA A 18 -21.93 -12.99 -2.48
N GLY A 19 -20.83 -12.27 -2.73
CA GLY A 19 -19.53 -12.80 -3.15
C GLY A 19 -19.46 -13.60 -4.45
N GLN A 20 -18.96 -12.96 -5.52
CA GLN A 20 -17.80 -13.51 -6.22
C GLN A 20 -17.08 -12.42 -7.02
N GLU A 21 -15.91 -12.10 -6.49
CA GLU A 21 -14.90 -11.19 -6.99
C GLU A 21 -14.05 -12.02 -7.96
N SER A 22 -13.99 -11.67 -9.24
CA SER A 22 -12.89 -12.12 -10.11
C SER A 22 -12.14 -10.90 -10.62
N VAL A 23 -11.21 -10.49 -9.77
CA VAL A 23 -10.12 -9.59 -10.07
C VAL A 23 -9.22 -10.33 -11.05
N VAL A 24 -9.28 -9.99 -12.34
CA VAL A 24 -8.27 -10.44 -13.30
C VAL A 24 -7.10 -9.47 -13.18
N ASP A 25 -6.21 -9.81 -12.25
CA ASP A 25 -4.90 -9.20 -12.05
C ASP A 25 -4.10 -9.37 -13.35
N SER A 26 -3.97 -8.27 -14.09
CA SER A 26 -3.10 -8.17 -15.26
C SER A 26 -1.69 -7.87 -14.76
N GLN A 27 -0.96 -8.91 -14.39
CA GLN A 27 0.50 -8.82 -14.23
C GLN A 27 1.14 -8.88 -15.62
N GLU A 28 1.38 -7.69 -16.17
CA GLU A 28 2.44 -7.46 -17.14
C GLU A 28 3.77 -7.59 -16.39
N GLU A 29 4.48 -8.70 -16.58
CA GLU A 29 5.90 -8.78 -16.20
C GLU A 29 6.73 -8.03 -17.25
N ASP A 30 6.97 -6.75 -16.95
CA ASP A 30 8.10 -5.98 -17.45
C ASP A 30 9.37 -6.49 -16.74
N VAL A 31 10.24 -7.20 -17.46
CA VAL A 31 11.58 -7.53 -17.00
C VAL A 31 12.59 -7.06 -18.04
N THR A 32 12.91 -5.77 -17.91
CA THR A 32 14.24 -5.16 -18.05
C THR A 32 15.24 -5.86 -18.99
N GLU A 33 15.31 -5.31 -20.19
CA GLU A 33 16.44 -5.41 -21.11
C GLU A 33 17.70 -4.83 -20.44
N THR A 34 18.55 -5.68 -19.85
CA THR A 34 19.89 -5.28 -19.40
C THR A 34 20.91 -5.75 -20.42
N ASN A 35 21.30 -4.79 -21.27
CA ASN A 35 22.41 -4.88 -22.20
C ASN A 35 23.72 -4.75 -21.41
N GLN A 36 24.39 -5.86 -21.11
CA GLN A 36 25.79 -5.84 -20.67
C GLN A 36 26.59 -6.97 -21.34
N ASP A 37 27.36 -6.53 -22.34
CA ASP A 37 28.55 -7.16 -22.91
C ASP A 37 29.50 -7.71 -21.82
N PRO A 38 29.98 -8.96 -21.93
CA PRO A 38 31.16 -9.39 -21.21
C PRO A 38 32.25 -9.88 -22.17
N GLY A 39 33.30 -9.07 -22.29
CA GLY A 39 34.60 -9.49 -22.78
C GLY A 39 35.28 -10.49 -21.83
N GLU A 40 35.78 -11.57 -22.44
CA GLU A 40 36.95 -12.41 -22.09
C GLU A 40 37.37 -12.59 -20.61
N GLY A 41 37.27 -13.82 -20.12
CA GLY A 41 37.95 -14.24 -18.89
C GLY A 41 37.68 -15.69 -18.51
N GLY A 42 38.64 -16.57 -18.79
CA GLY A 42 38.58 -18.03 -18.65
C GLY A 42 38.21 -18.62 -17.28
N ASN A 43 37.80 -19.89 -17.39
CA ASN A 43 38.00 -21.07 -16.53
C ASN A 43 36.77 -21.75 -15.88
N ALA A 44 36.70 -23.04 -16.22
CA ALA A 44 36.24 -24.20 -15.45
C ALA A 44 34.73 -24.39 -15.21
N ASP A 45 34.19 -25.34 -15.99
CA ASP A 45 33.03 -26.19 -15.66
C ASP A 45 33.23 -26.91 -14.31
N PRO A 46 32.15 -27.20 -13.55
CA PRO A 46 31.50 -28.49 -13.79
C PRO A 46 29.96 -28.48 -13.69
N ALA A 47 29.35 -29.18 -14.65
CA ALA A 47 28.15 -30.00 -14.49
C ALA A 47 26.99 -29.41 -13.68
N SER A 48 26.11 -28.69 -14.37
CA SER A 48 24.69 -28.64 -14.02
C SER A 48 23.87 -29.04 -15.24
N GLN A 49 23.06 -30.08 -15.05
CA GLN A 49 22.05 -30.55 -16.00
C GLN A 49 21.22 -29.35 -16.47
N ARG A 50 21.49 -28.84 -17.68
CA ARG A 50 20.56 -27.94 -18.36
C ARG A 50 19.35 -28.79 -18.73
N GLN A 51 18.22 -28.51 -18.11
CA GLN A 51 16.93 -29.00 -18.58
C GLN A 51 16.75 -28.52 -20.03
N GLU A 52 16.96 -29.43 -20.97
CA GLU A 52 16.51 -29.29 -22.35
C GLU A 52 14.98 -29.22 -22.33
N GLY A 53 14.46 -28.01 -22.44
CA GLY A 53 13.02 -27.74 -22.47
C GLY A 53 12.69 -26.35 -22.98
N GLY A 54 13.54 -25.78 -23.84
CA GLY A 54 13.17 -24.57 -24.58
C GLY A 54 12.18 -24.97 -25.66
N GLN A 55 10.89 -24.66 -25.48
CA GLN A 55 9.87 -24.85 -26.52
C GLN A 55 10.38 -24.27 -27.85
N SER A 56 10.32 -25.08 -28.91
CA SER A 56 10.77 -24.63 -30.23
C SER A 56 9.94 -23.43 -30.68
N HIS A 57 10.46 -22.60 -31.59
CA HIS A 57 9.70 -21.47 -32.14
C HIS A 57 8.36 -21.91 -32.76
N GLN A 58 8.30 -23.14 -33.27
CA GLN A 58 7.07 -23.78 -33.76
C GLN A 58 6.10 -24.15 -32.62
N ASP A 59 6.59 -24.62 -31.48
CA ASP A 59 5.76 -24.91 -30.30
C ASP A 59 5.16 -23.63 -29.69
N ASN A 60 5.93 -22.54 -29.68
CA ASN A 60 5.45 -21.23 -29.24
C ASN A 60 4.39 -20.65 -30.19
N ALA A 61 4.53 -20.85 -31.50
CA ALA A 61 3.53 -20.47 -32.49
C ALA A 61 2.24 -21.29 -32.36
N ALA A 62 2.36 -22.60 -32.13
CA ALA A 62 1.23 -23.49 -31.90
C ALA A 62 0.47 -23.14 -30.60
N ALA A 63 1.19 -22.82 -29.53
CA ALA A 63 0.59 -22.38 -28.26
C ALA A 63 -0.15 -21.05 -28.40
N ARG A 64 0.41 -20.08 -29.14
CA ARG A 64 -0.28 -18.81 -29.44
C ARG A 64 -1.53 -19.03 -30.30
N ALA A 65 -1.45 -19.86 -31.34
CA ALA A 65 -2.60 -20.19 -32.18
C ALA A 65 -3.71 -20.92 -31.38
N ALA A 66 -3.33 -21.80 -30.43
CA ALA A 66 -4.29 -22.46 -29.55
C ALA A 66 -5.00 -21.48 -28.62
N ARG A 67 -4.28 -20.51 -28.04
CA ARG A 67 -4.88 -19.44 -27.22
C ARG A 67 -5.86 -18.58 -28.02
N ILE A 68 -5.47 -18.15 -29.22
CA ILE A 68 -6.34 -17.36 -30.11
C ILE A 68 -7.60 -18.14 -30.47
N ARG A 69 -7.50 -19.44 -30.75
CA ARG A 69 -8.67 -20.28 -31.05
C ARG A 69 -9.59 -20.45 -29.84
N ALA A 70 -9.02 -20.65 -28.65
CA ALA A 70 -9.80 -20.73 -27.41
C ALA A 70 -10.51 -19.39 -27.10
N GLU A 71 -9.86 -18.26 -27.33
CA GLU A 71 -10.45 -16.91 -27.20
C GLU A 71 -11.56 -16.68 -28.25
N GLN A 72 -11.38 -17.14 -29.48
CA GLN A 72 -12.42 -17.07 -30.53
C GLN A 72 -13.63 -17.96 -30.19
N GLU A 73 -13.40 -19.20 -29.74
CA GLU A 73 -14.50 -20.10 -29.38
C GLU A 73 -15.29 -19.58 -28.16
N THR A 74 -14.60 -19.00 -27.18
CA THR A 74 -15.25 -18.39 -26.01
C THR A 74 -16.04 -17.14 -26.38
N THR A 75 -15.50 -16.26 -27.22
CA THR A 75 -16.23 -15.07 -27.71
C THR A 75 -17.42 -15.45 -28.59
N GLU A 76 -17.29 -16.42 -29.49
CA GLU A 76 -18.42 -16.91 -30.30
C GLU A 76 -19.50 -17.55 -29.43
N ARG A 77 -19.12 -18.33 -28.42
CA ARG A 77 -20.09 -18.93 -27.48
C ARG A 77 -20.85 -17.84 -26.74
N LEU A 78 -20.14 -16.84 -26.22
CA LEU A 78 -20.74 -15.73 -25.49
C LEU A 78 -21.66 -14.90 -26.41
N GLN A 79 -21.24 -14.64 -27.65
CA GLN A 79 -22.06 -13.94 -28.63
C GLN A 79 -23.34 -14.71 -28.95
N ARG A 80 -23.26 -16.04 -29.14
CA ARG A 80 -24.46 -16.89 -29.33
C ARG A 80 -25.39 -16.85 -28.12
N GLN A 81 -24.85 -16.78 -26.90
CA GLN A 81 -25.67 -16.62 -25.69
C GLN A 81 -26.42 -15.28 -25.69
N TYR A 82 -25.74 -14.17 -26.03
CA TYR A 82 -26.39 -12.87 -26.15
C TYR A 82 -27.44 -12.84 -27.26
N ASP A 83 -27.15 -13.44 -28.41
CA ASP A 83 -28.09 -13.52 -29.53
C ASP A 83 -29.35 -14.33 -29.16
N GLN A 84 -29.17 -15.47 -28.49
CA GLN A 84 -30.29 -16.27 -27.96
C GLN A 84 -31.11 -15.51 -26.93
N GLN A 85 -30.45 -14.75 -26.04
CA GLN A 85 -31.14 -13.94 -25.05
C GLN A 85 -31.99 -12.86 -25.72
N VAL A 86 -31.43 -12.13 -26.69
CA VAL A 86 -32.15 -11.08 -27.43
C VAL A 86 -33.31 -11.65 -28.24
N ALA A 87 -33.08 -12.77 -28.95
CA ALA A 87 -34.15 -13.46 -29.68
C ALA A 87 -35.26 -13.97 -28.74
N GLY A 88 -34.88 -14.46 -27.56
CA GLY A 88 -35.81 -14.95 -26.54
C GLY A 88 -36.67 -13.86 -25.89
N MET A 89 -36.23 -12.60 -25.89
CA MET A 89 -37.04 -11.49 -25.36
C MET A 89 -38.27 -11.20 -26.23
N GLY A 90 -38.29 -11.64 -27.50
CA GLY A 90 -39.43 -11.43 -28.41
C GLY A 90 -39.76 -9.96 -28.70
N ILE A 91 -38.84 -9.04 -28.38
CA ILE A 91 -39.03 -7.60 -28.57
C ILE A 91 -39.09 -7.32 -30.06
N ILE A 92 -40.20 -6.72 -30.51
CA ILE A 92 -40.40 -6.35 -31.91
C ILE A 92 -39.61 -5.09 -32.21
N ASN A 93 -38.80 -5.14 -33.27
CA ASN A 93 -38.14 -3.97 -33.82
C ASN A 93 -39.19 -3.10 -34.56
N PRO A 94 -39.42 -1.85 -34.13
CA PRO A 94 -40.46 -0.99 -34.72
C PRO A 94 -40.16 -0.60 -36.18
N TYR A 95 -38.92 -0.69 -36.65
CA TYR A 95 -38.55 -0.36 -38.02
C TYR A 95 -38.75 -1.52 -39.00
N THR A 96 -38.64 -2.76 -38.54
CA THR A 96 -38.74 -3.95 -39.39
C THR A 96 -40.03 -4.73 -39.15
N GLY A 97 -40.74 -4.47 -38.04
CA GLY A 97 -41.95 -5.18 -37.63
C GLY A 97 -41.71 -6.64 -37.22
N LYS A 98 -40.45 -7.05 -37.05
CA LYS A 98 -40.06 -8.41 -36.68
C LYS A 98 -39.31 -8.40 -35.34
N PRO A 99 -39.34 -9.51 -34.56
CA PRO A 99 -38.51 -9.64 -33.36
C PRO A 99 -37.02 -9.46 -33.66
N PHE A 100 -36.26 -8.92 -32.71
CA PHE A 100 -34.80 -8.89 -32.83
C PHE A 100 -34.23 -10.32 -32.89
N SER A 101 -33.44 -10.62 -33.92
CA SER A 101 -32.82 -11.93 -34.12
C SER A 101 -31.47 -12.09 -33.43
N SER A 102 -30.78 -10.99 -33.16
CA SER A 102 -29.43 -10.98 -32.61
C SER A 102 -29.17 -9.71 -31.81
N PHE A 103 -28.14 -9.74 -30.96
CA PHE A 103 -27.67 -8.56 -30.24
C PHE A 103 -27.16 -7.47 -31.20
N LYS A 104 -26.55 -7.87 -32.31
CA LYS A 104 -26.13 -6.94 -33.37
C LYS A 104 -27.32 -6.17 -33.96
N ASP A 105 -28.44 -6.84 -34.21
CA ASP A 105 -29.65 -6.18 -34.73
C ASP A 105 -30.23 -5.19 -33.72
N PHE A 106 -30.15 -5.51 -32.43
CA PHE A 106 -30.57 -4.62 -31.36
C PHE A 106 -29.69 -3.36 -31.26
N LEU A 107 -28.37 -3.50 -31.40
CA LEU A 107 -27.45 -2.37 -31.44
C LEU A 107 -27.71 -1.47 -32.66
N ALA A 108 -27.86 -2.07 -33.85
CA ALA A 108 -28.16 -1.33 -35.08
C ALA A 108 -29.49 -0.56 -34.99
N TYR A 109 -30.48 -1.14 -34.31
CA TYR A 109 -31.71 -0.42 -33.96
C TYR A 109 -31.44 0.78 -33.05
N GLY A 110 -30.66 0.59 -31.98
CA GLY A 110 -30.33 1.67 -31.05
C GLY A 110 -29.63 2.84 -31.75
N GLU A 111 -28.72 2.56 -32.68
CA GLU A 111 -28.06 3.58 -33.50
C GLU A 111 -29.04 4.34 -34.40
N ARG A 112 -29.92 3.63 -35.11
CA ARG A 112 -30.95 4.26 -35.96
C ARG A 112 -31.93 5.09 -35.14
N PHE A 113 -32.37 4.57 -34.00
CA PHE A 113 -33.27 5.28 -33.09
C PHE A 113 -32.63 6.57 -32.56
N LYS A 114 -31.36 6.52 -32.19
CA LYS A 114 -30.60 7.72 -31.78
C LYS A 114 -30.46 8.71 -32.93
N ALA A 115 -30.13 8.25 -34.13
CA ALA A 115 -30.01 9.11 -35.31
C ALA A 115 -31.34 9.79 -35.66
N ASP A 116 -32.45 9.05 -35.63
CA ASP A 116 -33.78 9.59 -35.88
C ASP A 116 -34.19 10.60 -34.80
N LYS A 117 -33.92 10.29 -33.52
CA LYS A 117 -34.19 11.22 -32.40
C LYS A 117 -33.38 12.50 -32.52
N LEU A 118 -32.12 12.40 -32.92
CA LEU A 118 -31.26 13.54 -33.15
C LEU A 118 -31.72 14.37 -34.35
N ALA A 119 -32.18 13.73 -35.42
CA ALA A 119 -32.77 14.40 -36.58
C ALA A 119 -34.11 15.07 -36.23
N GLU A 120 -34.95 14.44 -35.41
CA GLU A 120 -36.19 15.01 -34.87
C GLU A 120 -35.89 16.23 -33.99
N GLU A 121 -34.87 16.14 -33.14
CA GLU A 121 -34.44 17.24 -32.28
C GLU A 121 -33.85 18.40 -33.08
N ALA A 122 -33.05 18.11 -34.11
CA ALA A 122 -32.51 19.09 -35.05
C ALA A 122 -33.66 19.86 -35.72
N LYS A 123 -34.67 19.14 -36.25
CA LYS A 123 -35.88 19.74 -36.82
C LYS A 123 -36.63 20.59 -35.80
N ARG A 124 -36.84 20.09 -34.58
CA ARG A 124 -37.54 20.80 -33.50
C ARG A 124 -36.83 22.10 -33.11
N LYS A 125 -35.50 22.08 -33.06
CA LYS A 125 -34.67 23.24 -32.70
C LYS A 125 -34.36 24.16 -33.88
N GLY A 126 -34.80 23.82 -35.10
CA GLY A 126 -34.52 24.59 -36.31
C GLY A 126 -33.03 24.65 -36.65
N THR A 127 -32.29 23.58 -36.35
CA THR A 127 -30.83 23.48 -36.55
C THR A 127 -30.48 22.22 -37.34
N THR A 128 -29.21 22.06 -37.71
CA THR A 128 -28.71 20.82 -38.34
C THR A 128 -28.28 19.79 -37.29
N VAL A 129 -28.22 18.52 -37.71
CA VAL A 129 -27.80 17.40 -36.85
C VAL A 129 -26.36 17.57 -36.39
N GLU A 130 -25.48 17.98 -37.31
CA GLU A 130 -24.06 18.19 -37.07
C GLU A 130 -23.83 19.25 -35.99
N LYS A 131 -24.60 20.33 -36.03
CA LYS A 131 -24.50 21.42 -35.05
C LYS A 131 -24.96 20.99 -33.64
N LEU A 132 -25.94 20.08 -33.54
CA LEU A 132 -26.32 19.52 -32.25
C LEU A 132 -25.28 18.57 -31.68
N GLN A 133 -24.64 17.76 -32.54
CA GLN A 133 -23.54 16.90 -32.13
C GLN A 133 -22.37 17.73 -31.62
N GLU A 134 -21.98 18.76 -32.38
CA GLU A 134 -20.92 19.69 -31.98
C GLU A 134 -21.25 20.38 -30.65
N GLU A 135 -22.50 20.82 -30.45
CA GLU A 135 -22.90 21.42 -29.17
C GLU A 135 -22.82 20.41 -28.01
N GLN A 136 -23.27 19.17 -28.20
CA GLN A 136 -23.20 18.13 -27.19
C GLN A 136 -21.76 17.74 -26.86
N GLU A 137 -20.91 17.60 -27.88
CA GLU A 137 -19.49 17.33 -27.75
C GLU A 137 -18.79 18.49 -27.03
N ASN A 138 -19.06 19.73 -27.42
CA ASN A 138 -18.51 20.91 -26.75
C ASN A 138 -18.96 21.01 -25.29
N GLN A 139 -20.23 20.75 -24.97
CA GLN A 139 -20.72 20.75 -23.60
C GLN A 139 -20.06 19.64 -22.76
N SER A 140 -19.91 18.44 -23.31
CA SER A 140 -19.23 17.34 -22.64
C SER A 140 -17.74 17.64 -22.44
N TRP A 141 -17.07 18.24 -23.43
CA TRP A 141 -15.69 18.70 -23.34
C TRP A 141 -15.51 19.78 -22.27
N ILE A 142 -16.38 20.81 -22.24
CA ILE A 142 -16.36 21.86 -21.21
C ILE A 142 -16.56 21.25 -19.81
N THR A 143 -17.52 20.32 -19.68
CA THR A 143 -17.81 19.66 -18.41
C THR A 143 -16.63 18.81 -17.94
N GLN A 144 -16.01 18.07 -18.85
CA GLN A 144 -14.80 17.30 -18.59
C GLN A 144 -13.65 18.23 -18.17
N LYS A 145 -13.43 19.34 -18.88
CA LYS A 145 -12.40 20.32 -18.54
C LYS A 145 -12.60 20.92 -17.15
N ARG A 146 -13.84 21.30 -16.79
CA ARG A 146 -14.15 21.76 -15.43
C ARG A 146 -13.88 20.70 -14.38
N ARG A 147 -14.15 19.42 -14.68
CA ARG A 147 -13.87 18.31 -13.77
C ARG A 147 -12.37 18.11 -13.58
N GLU A 148 -11.60 18.13 -14.67
CA GLU A 148 -10.14 18.07 -14.63
C GLU A 148 -9.57 19.24 -13.80
N GLU A 149 -10.02 20.47 -14.06
CA GLU A 149 -9.62 21.65 -13.29
C GLU A 149 -10.02 21.56 -11.81
N ALA A 150 -11.20 21.03 -11.50
CA ALA A 150 -11.65 20.83 -10.13
C ALA A 150 -10.77 19.81 -9.39
N VAL A 151 -10.42 18.70 -10.05
CA VAL A 151 -9.50 17.69 -9.50
C VAL A 151 -8.11 18.28 -9.28
N GLN A 152 -7.59 19.03 -10.25
CA GLN A 152 -6.30 19.71 -10.12
C GLN A 152 -6.31 20.73 -8.98
N LYS A 153 -7.37 21.54 -8.88
CA LYS A 153 -7.53 22.51 -7.80
C LYS A 153 -7.64 21.84 -6.44
N GLN A 154 -8.36 20.72 -6.34
CA GLN A 154 -8.46 19.95 -5.11
C GLN A 154 -7.13 19.33 -4.72
N ALA A 155 -6.38 18.76 -5.67
CA ALA A 155 -5.05 18.22 -5.44
C ALA A 155 -4.08 19.31 -4.97
N MET A 156 -4.09 20.47 -5.62
CA MET A 156 -3.26 21.62 -5.23
C MET A 156 -3.66 22.16 -3.85
N ALA A 157 -4.95 22.25 -3.55
CA ALA A 157 -5.43 22.67 -2.24
C ALA A 157 -4.99 21.68 -1.14
N ALA A 158 -5.02 20.38 -1.40
CA ALA A 158 -4.54 19.36 -0.46
C ALA A 158 -3.03 19.46 -0.21
N ILE A 159 -2.24 19.72 -1.26
CA ILE A 159 -0.79 19.94 -1.15
C ILE A 159 -0.51 21.21 -0.32
N ASN A 160 -1.19 22.31 -0.62
CA ASN A 160 -1.02 23.56 0.11
C ASN A 160 -1.42 23.42 1.58
N ALA A 161 -2.56 22.79 1.87
CA ALA A 161 -3.01 22.54 3.24
C ALA A 161 -2.01 21.67 4.02
N ARG A 162 -1.42 20.65 3.38
CA ARG A 162 -0.36 19.83 3.99
C ARG A 162 0.89 20.66 4.28
N ASN A 163 1.32 21.49 3.33
CA ASN A 163 2.50 22.35 3.51
C ASN A 163 2.28 23.36 4.64
N ASP A 164 1.09 23.96 4.71
CA ASP A 164 0.72 24.89 5.78
C ASP A 164 0.70 24.21 7.14
N PHE A 165 0.15 22.99 7.22
CA PHE A 165 0.17 22.17 8.44
C PHE A 165 1.61 21.92 8.90
N VAL A 166 2.48 21.41 8.01
CA VAL A 166 3.88 21.11 8.35
C VAL A 166 4.62 22.37 8.79
N ARG A 167 4.39 23.51 8.12
CA ARG A 167 5.01 24.79 8.48
C ARG A 167 4.59 25.25 9.88
N GLN A 168 3.29 25.20 10.19
CA GLN A 168 2.78 25.62 11.50
C GLN A 168 3.25 24.68 12.62
N ASP A 169 3.29 23.39 12.34
CA ASP A 169 3.75 22.38 13.29
C ASP A 169 5.24 22.53 13.62
N LEU A 170 6.08 22.80 12.61
CA LEU A 170 7.49 23.11 12.81
C LEU A 170 7.70 24.40 13.63
N ASP A 171 6.94 25.47 13.35
CA ASP A 171 7.02 26.71 14.13
C ASP A 171 6.65 26.48 15.60
N ARG A 172 5.57 25.73 15.84
CA ARG A 172 5.14 25.33 17.19
C ARG A 172 6.22 24.50 17.89
N PHE A 173 6.86 23.57 17.18
CA PHE A 173 7.91 22.72 17.71
C PHE A 173 9.15 23.52 18.12
N VAL A 174 9.66 24.38 17.24
CA VAL A 174 10.83 25.22 17.53
C VAL A 174 10.56 26.16 18.71
N LYS A 175 9.33 26.66 18.84
CA LYS A 175 8.94 27.49 19.98
C LYS A 175 8.88 26.72 21.30
N LYS A 176 8.46 25.45 21.30
CA LYS A 176 8.32 24.61 22.50
C LYS A 176 9.66 23.97 22.90
N TYR A 177 10.47 23.58 21.92
CA TYR A 177 11.78 22.93 22.09
C TYR A 177 12.88 23.69 21.32
N PRO A 178 13.28 24.89 21.79
CA PRO A 178 14.28 25.70 21.09
C PRO A 178 15.66 25.03 21.02
N ASP A 179 15.97 24.12 21.95
CA ASP A 179 17.25 23.41 22.01
C ASP A 179 17.32 22.19 21.08
N VAL A 180 16.18 21.80 20.48
CA VAL A 180 16.07 20.60 19.64
C VAL A 180 15.96 21.02 18.18
N ASP A 181 17.00 20.71 17.40
CA ASP A 181 17.02 20.95 15.96
C ASP A 181 16.10 19.95 15.22
N PRO A 182 15.01 20.41 14.58
CA PRO A 182 14.06 19.52 13.90
C PRO A 182 14.70 18.71 12.78
N GLY A 183 15.69 19.27 12.06
CA GLY A 183 16.35 18.58 10.95
C GLY A 183 17.25 17.43 11.42
N LYS A 184 17.91 17.61 12.58
CA LYS A 184 18.68 16.55 13.22
C LYS A 184 17.78 15.49 13.85
N LEU A 185 16.64 15.90 14.40
CA LEU A 185 15.65 14.98 14.96
C LEU A 185 15.05 14.09 13.86
N GLU A 186 14.66 14.66 12.71
CA GLU A 186 14.16 13.89 11.56
C GLU A 186 15.23 12.95 10.98
N SER A 187 16.49 13.36 11.01
CA SER A 187 17.61 12.52 10.55
C SER A 187 17.97 11.39 11.53
N ASN A 188 17.48 11.42 12.77
CA ASN A 188 17.81 10.42 13.77
C ASN A 188 17.16 9.07 13.45
N PRO A 189 17.95 7.98 13.28
CA PRO A 189 17.42 6.66 12.92
C PRO A 189 16.44 6.07 13.94
N LYS A 190 16.61 6.36 15.23
CA LYS A 190 15.72 5.87 16.30
C LYS A 190 14.37 6.58 16.24
N PHE A 191 14.39 7.90 16.05
CA PHE A 191 13.19 8.71 15.91
C PHE A 191 12.42 8.34 14.63
N ARG A 192 13.09 8.18 13.48
CA ARG A 192 12.44 7.71 12.24
C ARG A 192 11.78 6.35 12.39
N LYS A 193 12.43 5.40 13.09
CA LYS A 193 11.87 4.07 13.36
C LYS A 193 10.66 4.12 14.30
N PHE A 194 10.60 5.11 15.20
CA PHE A 194 9.46 5.34 16.08
C PHE A 194 8.30 6.02 15.32
N ALA A 195 8.58 7.12 14.63
CA ALA A 195 7.56 7.93 13.95
C ALA A 195 7.00 7.26 12.69
N LYS A 196 7.80 6.50 11.92
CA LYS A 196 7.39 5.81 10.68
C LYS A 196 6.46 6.66 9.80
N ASN A 197 5.20 6.23 9.66
CA ASN A 197 4.17 6.86 8.83
C ASN A 197 3.38 7.97 9.55
N ARG A 198 3.65 8.22 10.84
CA ARG A 198 3.02 9.28 11.65
C ARG A 198 3.67 10.64 11.42
N LEU A 199 4.92 10.65 10.93
CA LEU A 199 5.62 11.87 10.54
C LEU A 199 4.80 12.63 9.48
N TYR A 200 4.56 13.92 9.70
CA TYR A 200 3.72 14.78 8.85
C TYR A 200 2.21 14.46 8.83
N LYS A 201 1.74 13.59 9.74
CA LYS A 201 0.31 13.32 9.96
C LYS A 201 -0.14 13.71 11.37
N GLU A 202 0.75 13.56 12.33
CA GLU A 202 0.60 14.00 13.71
C GLU A 202 1.56 15.15 14.00
N SER A 203 1.31 15.88 15.08
CA SER A 203 2.16 17.01 15.45
C SER A 203 3.54 16.53 15.89
N LEU A 204 4.59 17.22 15.45
CA LEU A 204 5.97 16.88 15.78
C LEU A 204 6.24 17.04 17.28
N CYS A 205 5.51 17.94 17.95
CA CYS A 205 5.56 18.10 19.39
C CYS A 205 5.11 16.82 20.11
N ASP A 206 3.94 16.30 19.77
CA ASP A 206 3.38 15.13 20.45
C ASP A 206 4.25 13.89 20.17
N LEU A 207 4.70 13.72 18.92
CA LEU A 207 5.61 12.63 18.56
C LEU A 207 6.95 12.69 19.29
N TYR A 208 7.48 13.89 19.52
CA TYR A 208 8.71 14.05 20.27
C TYR A 208 8.54 13.76 21.75
N GLU A 209 7.42 14.18 22.35
CA GLU A 209 7.09 13.86 23.75
C GLU A 209 6.96 12.35 23.96
N ASP A 210 6.17 11.67 23.13
CA ASP A 210 6.03 10.21 23.19
C ASP A 210 7.39 9.50 23.01
N PHE A 211 8.25 10.02 22.14
CA PHE A 211 9.58 9.46 21.91
C PHE A 211 10.49 9.61 23.12
N VAL A 212 10.48 10.78 23.76
CA VAL A 212 11.27 11.04 24.98
C VAL A 212 10.76 10.16 26.13
N GLU A 213 9.44 10.01 26.28
CA GLU A 213 8.84 9.13 27.27
C GLU A 213 9.28 7.68 27.05
N LEU A 214 9.17 7.16 25.82
CA LEU A 214 9.60 5.81 25.46
C LEU A 214 11.09 5.56 25.74
N VAL A 215 11.96 6.51 25.40
CA VAL A 215 13.40 6.37 25.67
C VAL A 215 13.66 6.39 27.17
N SER A 216 12.99 7.26 27.92
CA SER A 216 13.12 7.34 29.37
C SER A 216 12.63 6.07 30.07
N ASP A 217 11.55 5.45 29.59
CA ASP A 217 11.04 4.19 30.11
C ASP A 217 11.92 3.00 29.73
N ALA A 218 12.51 3.01 28.54
CA ALA A 218 13.50 2.01 28.16
C ALA A 218 14.76 2.09 29.04
N GLU A 219 15.22 3.32 29.34
CA GLU A 219 16.33 3.55 30.27
C GLU A 219 15.96 3.13 31.70
N ARG A 220 14.77 3.50 32.20
CA ARG A 220 14.27 3.05 33.51
C ARG A 220 14.14 1.54 33.59
N SER A 221 13.61 0.89 32.55
CA SER A 221 13.49 -0.59 32.49
C SER A 221 14.85 -1.27 32.40
N ALA A 222 15.82 -0.68 31.69
CA ALA A 222 17.19 -1.18 31.64
C ALA A 222 17.88 -1.06 33.00
N VAL A 223 17.72 0.07 33.68
CA VAL A 223 18.22 0.31 35.05
C VAL A 223 17.54 -0.65 36.03
N GLU A 224 16.23 -0.86 35.93
CA GLU A 224 15.50 -1.79 36.80
C GLU A 224 15.89 -3.26 36.54
N LYS A 225 16.08 -3.66 35.27
CA LYS A 225 16.60 -4.99 34.93
C LYS A 225 18.04 -5.18 35.39
N ALA A 226 18.88 -4.16 35.27
CA ALA A 226 20.26 -4.17 35.78
C ALA A 226 20.26 -4.27 37.32
N ALA A 227 19.40 -3.51 38.01
CA ALA A 227 19.21 -3.59 39.46
C ALA A 227 18.68 -4.96 39.90
N ARG A 228 17.71 -5.55 39.19
CA ARG A 228 17.19 -6.90 39.44
C ARG A 228 18.22 -7.99 39.16
N LYS A 229 19.07 -7.83 38.13
CA LYS A 229 20.16 -8.76 37.81
C LYS A 229 21.33 -8.63 38.81
N SER A 230 21.61 -7.43 39.31
CA SER A 230 22.51 -7.20 40.43
C SER A 230 21.97 -7.84 41.72
N GLY A 231 20.68 -7.71 42.00
CA GLY A 231 20.03 -8.36 43.16
C GLY A 231 19.87 -9.88 43.06
N ARG A 232 19.90 -10.45 41.84
CA ARG A 232 19.95 -11.91 41.60
C ARG A 232 21.38 -12.43 41.35
N GLY A 233 22.35 -11.54 41.22
CA GLY A 233 23.74 -11.81 40.84
C GLY A 233 24.66 -12.02 42.03
N THR A 234 24.19 -12.74 43.06
CA THR A 234 25.03 -13.30 44.12
C THR A 234 24.62 -14.76 44.32
N GLY A 235 24.86 -15.58 43.30
CA GLY A 235 24.39 -16.96 43.31
C GLY A 235 25.00 -17.79 42.19
N GLY A 236 26.29 -18.08 42.30
CA GLY A 236 26.90 -19.25 41.66
C GLY A 236 27.93 -18.95 40.56
N GLY A 237 29.20 -19.20 40.91
CA GLY A 237 30.15 -19.75 39.95
C GLY A 237 31.42 -18.95 39.69
N GLN A 238 32.30 -18.79 40.68
CA GLN A 238 33.74 -18.81 40.38
C GLN A 238 34.49 -19.63 41.42
N SER A 239 34.82 -20.85 40.99
CA SER A 239 35.75 -21.75 41.63
C SER A 239 37.16 -21.16 41.56
N GLY A 240 37.91 -21.23 42.66
CA GLY A 240 39.37 -21.15 42.67
C GLY A 240 39.98 -20.17 43.68
N GLY A 241 40.26 -20.65 44.90
CA GLY A 241 41.17 -19.98 45.84
C GLY A 241 40.76 -20.19 47.30
N GLY A 242 41.23 -21.30 47.89
CA GLY A 242 40.85 -21.84 49.20
C GLY A 242 41.29 -21.05 50.42
N ASP A 243 40.94 -19.76 50.48
CA ASP A 243 41.32 -18.85 51.56
C ASP A 243 40.12 -18.24 52.31
N GLY A 244 38.88 -18.61 51.94
CA GLY A 244 37.67 -18.19 52.65
C GLY A 244 37.31 -16.69 52.53
N LEU A 245 38.11 -15.89 51.82
CA LEU A 245 37.88 -14.46 51.61
C LEU A 245 36.86 -14.18 50.50
N THR A 246 35.97 -13.20 50.74
CA THR A 246 35.12 -12.63 49.69
C THR A 246 35.97 -11.90 48.63
N PRO A 247 35.47 -11.68 47.40
CA PRO A 247 36.22 -10.97 46.36
C PRO A 247 36.67 -9.56 46.76
N ALA A 248 35.85 -8.84 47.53
CA ALA A 248 36.19 -7.50 48.03
C ALA A 248 37.34 -7.56 49.06
N GLN A 249 37.28 -8.50 50.01
CA GLN A 249 38.33 -8.68 51.02
C GLN A 249 39.66 -9.14 50.42
N ARG A 250 39.62 -9.87 49.29
CA ARG A 250 40.83 -10.27 48.57
C ARG A 250 41.51 -9.09 47.88
N ALA A 251 40.73 -8.19 47.27
CA ALA A 251 41.25 -6.97 46.69
C ALA A 251 41.87 -6.05 47.75
N GLU A 252 41.23 -5.96 48.93
CA GLU A 252 41.74 -5.18 50.06
C GLU A 252 43.03 -5.77 50.64
N LEU A 253 43.13 -7.10 50.75
CA LEU A 253 44.36 -7.78 51.15
C LEU A 253 45.50 -7.59 50.15
N GLU A 254 45.21 -7.65 48.84
CA GLU A 254 46.19 -7.40 47.79
C GLU A 254 46.66 -5.95 47.77
N GLU A 255 45.76 -4.99 47.96
CA GLU A 255 46.08 -3.57 48.09
C GLU A 255 46.93 -3.30 49.34
N TRP A 256 46.57 -3.88 50.48
CA TRP A 256 47.36 -3.76 51.71
C TRP A 256 48.76 -4.38 51.58
N ASN A 257 48.88 -5.56 50.96
CA ASN A 257 50.16 -6.23 50.69
C ASN A 257 51.03 -5.51 49.66
N ARG A 258 50.41 -4.77 48.74
CA ARG A 258 51.09 -3.93 47.75
C ARG A 258 51.65 -2.67 48.40
N ASP A 259 50.87 -2.06 49.28
CA ASP A 259 51.23 -0.80 49.93
C ASP A 259 52.15 -1.02 51.15
N ASN A 260 52.17 -2.23 51.72
CA ASN A 260 53.04 -2.65 52.83
C ASN A 260 53.92 -3.85 52.46
N PRO A 261 54.90 -3.69 51.54
CA PRO A 261 55.68 -4.81 51.00
C PRO A 261 56.58 -5.51 52.02
N SER A 262 56.90 -4.86 53.15
CA SER A 262 57.71 -5.42 54.25
C SER A 262 56.90 -6.21 55.29
N MET A 263 55.57 -6.07 55.29
CA MET A 263 54.67 -6.80 56.17
C MET A 263 53.56 -7.37 55.30
N LYS A 264 53.76 -8.51 54.66
CA LYS A 264 52.69 -9.14 53.87
C LYS A 264 51.84 -10.02 54.78
N MET A 265 50.53 -9.86 54.71
CA MET A 265 49.56 -10.64 55.46
C MET A 265 48.98 -11.74 54.59
N THR A 266 48.73 -12.87 55.23
CA THR A 266 47.98 -13.98 54.66
C THR A 266 46.48 -13.78 54.88
N ALA A 267 45.66 -14.50 54.10
CA ALA A 267 44.21 -14.43 54.21
C ALA A 267 43.67 -14.72 55.62
N LYS A 268 44.35 -15.60 56.36
CA LYS A 268 44.00 -15.97 57.72
C LYS A 268 44.28 -14.87 58.74
N GLU A 269 45.35 -14.09 58.52
CA GLU A 269 45.73 -12.97 59.40
C GLU A 269 44.83 -11.75 59.17
N PHE A 270 44.45 -11.50 57.91
CA PHE A 270 43.51 -10.44 57.54
C PHE A 270 42.10 -10.66 58.12
N LEU A 271 41.65 -11.91 58.22
CA LEU A 271 40.37 -12.27 58.82
C LEU A 271 40.38 -12.29 60.36
N SER A 272 41.55 -12.17 60.99
CA SER A 272 41.71 -12.18 62.44
C SER A 272 41.92 -10.78 63.06
N MET A 273 41.94 -9.73 62.23
CA MET A 273 41.82 -8.34 62.68
C MET A 273 40.37 -7.98 62.99
#